data_AF-A0A2P7ECN0-F1
#
_entry.id   AF-A0A2P7ECN0-F1
#
_cell.length_a   1.000
_cell.length_b   1.000
_cell.length_c   1.000
_cell.angle_alpha   90.00
_cell.angle_beta   90.00
_cell.angle_gamma   90.00
#
_symmetry.space_group_name_H-M   'P 1'
#
loop_
_entity.id
_entity.type
_entity.pdbx_description
1 polymer ?
#
loop_
_entity_poly.entity_id
_entity_poly.type
_entity_poly.pdbx_seq_one_letter_code
_entity_poly.pdbx_strand_id
1 'polypeptide(L)' 'MLLRMRLFLSSIVGTFVLLLMLCLGSQNLSERSVVNLGIGKTVPLPQGFVVGLAILCGVFSGGTSAALLAPHQDE' A
#
# COMPACT_ATOMS: atom_id res chain seq x y z
N MET A 1 7.28 -18.94 -15.39
CA MET A 1 6.57 -17.63 -15.47
C MET A 1 5.28 -17.53 -14.62
N LEU A 2 4.49 -18.60 -14.48
CA LEU A 2 3.20 -18.61 -13.76
C LEU A 2 3.30 -18.18 -12.29
N LEU A 3 4.36 -18.60 -11.58
CA LEU A 3 4.62 -18.20 -10.19
C LEU A 3 4.77 -16.68 -10.03
N ARG A 4 5.57 -16.04 -10.88
CA ARG A 4 5.77 -14.57 -10.88
C ARG A 4 4.46 -13.84 -11.11
N MET A 5 3.68 -14.28 -12.09
CA MET A 5 2.37 -13.69 -12.39
C MET A 5 1.41 -13.84 -11.21
N ARG A 6 1.37 -15.01 -10.57
CA ARG A 6 0.54 -15.26 -9.39
C ARG A 6 0.96 -14.39 -8.20
N LEU A 7 2.26 -14.28 -7.94
CA LEU A 7 2.79 -13.40 -6.88
C LEU A 7 2.41 -11.95 -7.15
N PHE A 8 2.64 -11.46 -8.36
CA PHE A 8 2.32 -10.10 -8.75
C PHE A 8 0.82 -9.80 -8.58
N LEU A 9 -0.04 -10.68 -9.09
CA LEU A 9 -1.48 -10.52 -8.97
C LEU A 9 -1.93 -10.57 -7.51
N SER A 10 -1.40 -11.51 -6.71
CA SER A 10 -1.70 -11.57 -5.27
C SER A 10 -1.23 -10.33 -4.52
N SER A 11 -0.09 -9.75 -4.91
CA SER A 11 0.41 -8.51 -4.32
C SER A 11 -0.51 -7.34 -4.64
N ILE A 12 -0.93 -7.19 -5.90
CA ILE A 12 -1.86 -6.12 -6.29
C ILE A 12 -3.19 -6.26 -5.57
N VAL A 13 -3.79 -7.46 -5.59
CA VAL A 13 -5.07 -7.71 -4.93
C VAL A 13 -4.96 -7.49 -3.42
N GLY A 14 -3.89 -7.99 -2.79
CA GLY A 14 -3.64 -7.81 -1.36
C GLY A 14 -3.50 -6.33 -0.98
N THR A 15 -2.66 -5.58 -1.70
CA THR A 15 -2.51 -4.13 -1.50
C THR A 15 -3.83 -3.39 -1.69
N PHE A 16 -4.63 -3.77 -2.70
CA PHE A 16 -5.92 -3.15 -2.94
C PHE A 16 -6.92 -3.41 -1.81
N VAL A 17 -7.00 -4.65 -1.31
CA VAL A 17 -7.85 -4.99 -0.15
C VAL A 17 -7.40 -4.22 1.09
N LEU A 18 -6.09 -4.12 1.34
CA LEU A 18 -5.55 -3.32 2.44
C LEU A 18 -5.91 -1.84 2.29
N LEU A 19 -5.93 -1.31 1.06
CA LEU A 19 -6.30 0.08 0.81
C LEU A 19 -7.77 0.31 1.13
N LEU A 20 -8.66 -0.60 0.72
CA LEU A 20 -10.08 -0.53 1.07
C LEU A 20 -10.28 -0.58 2.59
N MET A 21 -9.59 -1.49 3.28
CA MET A 21 -9.61 -1.57 4.74
C MET A 21 -9.10 -0.29 5.40
N LEU A 22 -8.03 0.30 4.87
CA LEU A 22 -7.51 1.57 5.36
C LEU A 22 -8.51 2.71 5.15
N CYS A 23 -9.17 2.76 4.00
CA CYS A 23 -10.23 3.74 3.72
C CYS A 23 -11.44 3.56 4.62
N LEU A 24 -11.84 2.33 4.93
CA LEU A 24 -12.93 2.06 5.87
C LEU A 24 -12.55 2.43 7.30
N GLY A 25 -11.37 2.02 7.75
CA GLY A 25 -10.86 2.33 9.10
C GLY A 25 -10.64 3.83 9.31
N SER A 26 -10.13 4.53 8.28
CA SER A 26 -9.84 5.97 8.36
C SER A 26 -11.08 6.85 8.56
N GLN A 27 -12.24 6.38 8.09
CA GLN A 27 -13.51 7.06 8.31
C GLN A 27 -13.92 7.06 9.79
N ASN A 28 -13.49 6.07 10.57
CA ASN A 28 -13.79 5.96 12.00
C ASN A 28 -12.84 6.77 12.89
N LEU A 29 -11.82 7.42 12.32
CA LEU A 29 -10.87 8.24 13.05
C LEU A 29 -11.36 9.69 13.15
N SER A 30 -11.48 10.19 14.38
CA SER A 30 -11.87 11.58 14.68
C SER A 30 -10.71 12.56 14.55
N GLU A 31 -9.48 12.13 14.85
CA GLU A 31 -8.31 13.00 14.75
C GLU A 31 -7.90 13.26 13.30
N ARG A 32 -7.81 14.55 12.95
CA ARG A 32 -7.37 15.00 11.62
C ARG A 32 -6.14 15.89 11.76
N SER A 33 -5.08 15.57 11.03
CA SER A 33 -3.86 16.37 10.97
C SER A 33 -3.61 16.88 9.55
N VAL A 34 -3.02 18.07 9.47
CA VAL A 34 -2.54 18.63 8.20
C VAL A 34 -1.07 18.26 8.06
N VAL A 35 -0.72 17.59 6.97
CA VAL A 35 0.66 17.21 6.68
C VAL A 35 1.29 18.27 5.79
N ASN A 36 2.52 18.70 6.11
CA ASN A 36 3.32 19.56 5.26
C ASN A 36 4.26 18.68 4.42
N LEU A 37 4.10 18.73 3.10
CA LEU A 37 4.87 17.95 2.12
C LEU A 37 6.10 18.70 1.60
N GLY A 38 6.42 19.87 2.16
CA GLY A 38 7.51 20.74 1.70
C GLY A 38 7.14 21.59 0.48
N ILE A 39 6.32 21.08 -0.44
CA ILE A 39 5.77 21.81 -1.59
C ILE A 39 4.36 22.39 -1.34
N GLY A 40 3.79 22.12 -0.17
CA GLY A 40 2.43 22.52 0.18
C GLY A 40 1.90 21.76 1.39
N LYS A 41 0.69 22.10 1.81
CA LYS A 41 -0.04 21.45 2.90
C LYS A 41 -1.18 20.61 2.34
N THR A 42 -1.45 19.47 2.97
CA THR A 42 -2.61 18.65 2.62
C THR A 42 -3.91 19.23 3.18
N VAL A 43 -5.05 18.72 2.70
CA VAL A 43 -6.32 18.79 3.44
C VAL A 43 -6.16 18.02 4.77
N PRO A 44 -6.93 18.33 5.83
CA PRO A 44 -6.88 17.56 7.08
C PRO A 44 -7.18 16.09 6.83
N LEU A 45 -6.17 15.23 7.00
CA LEU A 45 -6.28 13.79 6.78
C LEU A 45 -6.37 13.07 8.15
N PRO A 46 -7.06 11.92 8.22
CA PRO A 46 -7.00 11.07 9.40
C PRO A 46 -5.55 10.65 9.68
N GLN A 47 -5.06 10.78 10.92
CA GLN A 47 -3.66 10.42 11.23
C GLN A 47 -3.35 8.96 10.88
N GLY A 48 -4.26 8.04 11.22
CA GLY A 48 -4.13 6.62 10.89
C GLY A 48 -4.11 6.34 9.37
N PHE A 49 -4.74 7.19 8.56
CA PHE A 49 -4.67 7.07 7.10
C PHE A 49 -3.27 7.38 6.58
N VAL A 50 -2.62 8.42 7.09
CA VAL A 50 -1.26 8.82 6.66
C VAL A 50 -0.25 7.71 6.98
N VAL A 51 -0.30 7.18 8.21
CA VAL A 51 0.58 6.06 8.62
C VAL A 51 0.28 4.79 7.81
N GLY A 52 -1.01 4.46 7.64
CA GLY A 52 -1.40 3.30 6.86
C GLY A 52 -0.98 3.40 5.39
N LEU A 53 -1.00 4.59 4.80
CA LEU A 53 -0.56 4.80 3.42
C LEU A 53 0.95 4.54 3.26
N ALA A 54 1.77 4.93 4.24
CA ALA A 54 3.20 4.62 4.25
C ALA A 54 3.45 3.10 4.29
N ILE A 55 2.70 2.37 5.13
CA ILE A 55 2.75 0.90 5.19
C ILE A 55 2.33 0.31 3.84
N LEU A 56 1.25 0.82 3.25
CA LEU A 56 0.70 0.33 1.98
C LEU A 56 1.71 0.50 0.83
N CYS A 57 2.42 1.62 0.77
CA CYS A 57 3.52 1.85 -0.17
C CYS A 57 4.64 0.82 0.00
N GLY A 58 5.00 0.50 1.25
CA GLY A 58 6.01 -0.53 1.55
C GLY A 58 5.57 -1.93 1.10
N VAL A 59 4.34 -2.33 1.41
CA VAL A 59 3.77 -3.63 0.98
C VAL A 59 3.68 -3.71 -0.54
N PHE A 60 3.20 -2.66 -1.20
CA PHE A 60 3.10 -2.63 -2.66
C PHE A 60 4.48 -2.76 -3.30
N SER A 61 5.43 -1.90 -2.91
CA SER A 61 6.80 -1.92 -3.46
C SER A 61 7.51 -3.25 -3.20
N GLY A 62 7.44 -3.75 -1.97
CA GLY A 62 8.05 -5.03 -1.58
C GLY A 62 7.44 -6.21 -2.32
N GLY A 63 6.11 -6.28 -2.41
CA GLY A 63 5.42 -7.37 -3.10
C GLY A 63 5.63 -7.35 -4.61
N THR A 64 5.68 -6.18 -5.24
CA THR A 64 6.05 -6.07 -6.67
C THR A 64 7.51 -6.47 -6.90
N SER A 65 8.42 -6.03 -6.03
CA SER A 65 9.85 -6.38 -6.14
C SER A 65 10.06 -7.89 -5.96
N ALA A 66 9.39 -8.50 -4.98
CA ALA A 66 9.44 -9.94 -4.75
C ALA A 66 8.89 -10.73 -5.94
N ALA A 67 7.80 -10.27 -6.57
CA ALA A 67 7.24 -10.91 -7.76
C ALA A 67 8.18 -10.84 -8.97
N LEU A 68 8.89 -9.73 -9.15
CA LEU A 68 9.83 -9.53 -10.26
C LEU A 68 11.12 -10.32 -10.06
N LEU A 69 11.64 -10.38 -8.83
CA LEU A 69 12.89 -11.05 -8.48
C LEU A 69 12.73 -12.56 -8.24
N ALA A 70 11.50 -13.08 -8.15
CA ALA A 70 11.27 -14.51 -7.93
C ALA A 70 11.95 -15.35 -9.03
N PRO A 71 12.59 -16.48 -8.69
CA PRO A 71 13.32 -17.30 -9.66
C PRO A 71 12.41 -17.87 -10.75
N HIS A 72 12.98 -18.15 -11.93
CA HIS A 72 12.27 -18.90 -12.97
C HIS A 72 12.33 -20.39 -12.59
N GLN A 73 11.21 -21.10 -12.66
CA GLN A 73 11.17 -22.55 -12.37
C GLN A 73 11.73 -23.41 -13.53
N ASP A 74 12.56 -22.84 -14.39
CA ASP A 74 13.18 -23.54 -15.52
C ASP A 74 14.66 -23.88 -15.24
N GLU A 75 15.09 -23.77 -13.98
CA GLU A 75 16.33 -24.34 -13.43
C GLU A 75 16.01 -25.50 -12.47
#